data_AF-A0A6G0WYA0-F1
#
_entry.id   AF-A0A6G0WYA0-F1
#
_cell.length_a   1.000
_cell.length_b   1.000
_cell.length_c   1.000
_cell.angle_alpha   90.00
_cell.angle_beta   90.00
_cell.angle_gamma   90.00
#
_symmetry.space_group_name_H-M   'P 1'
#
loop_
_entity.id
_entity.type
_entity.pdbx_description
1 polymer ?
#
loop_
_entity_poly.entity_id
_entity_poly.type
_entity_poly.pdbx_seq_one_letter_code
_entity_poly.pdbx_strand_id
1 'polypeptide(L)'
;MSRVKLYAEESFEVTEELLEHISEKGIMLKVSSISTHKLDKDAGEYVLLVHWEGLEEIEASWERLSKLMREYSAVVQAYVKTIKSKKIREALEADM
;
A
#
# COMPACT_ATOMS: atom_id res chain seq x y z
N MET A 1 3.31 43.94 24.08
CA MET A 1 4.37 43.60 23.12
C MET A 1 4.26 42.12 22.77
N SER A 2 3.90 41.84 21.53
CA SER A 2 3.61 40.49 21.02
C SER A 2 4.91 39.72 20.77
N ARG A 3 5.05 38.52 21.35
CA ARG A 3 6.13 37.58 21.03
C ARG A 3 5.62 36.53 20.05
N VAL A 4 5.60 36.89 18.78
CA VAL A 4 5.46 35.92 17.69
C VAL A 4 6.86 35.38 17.41
N LYS A 5 7.11 34.10 17.72
CA LYS A 5 8.28 33.38 17.21
C LYS A 5 7.90 32.84 15.84
N LEU A 6 8.48 33.43 14.81
CA LEU A 6 8.46 32.91 13.44
C LEU A 6 9.19 31.56 13.44
N TYR A 7 8.45 30.47 13.27
CA TYR A 7 9.03 29.21 12.82
C TYR A 7 9.39 29.38 11.35
N ALA A 8 10.66 29.65 11.08
CA ALA A 8 11.23 29.61 9.74
C ALA A 8 11.87 28.24 9.54
N GLU A 9 11.47 27.59 8.45
CA GLU A 9 11.99 26.33 7.94
C GLU A 9 13.49 26.40 7.68
N GLU A 10 14.25 25.38 8.09
CA GLU A 10 15.21 24.67 7.25
C GLU A 10 15.81 23.52 8.06
N SER A 11 16.10 22.40 7.38
CA SER A 11 16.60 21.14 7.92
C SER A 11 15.54 20.22 8.54
N PHE A 12 14.60 19.79 7.70
CA PHE A 12 13.97 18.48 7.86
C PHE A 12 15.03 17.42 7.54
N GLU A 13 16.01 17.24 8.43
CA GLU A 13 16.82 16.03 8.47
C GLU A 13 15.92 14.91 9.02
N VAL A 14 14.98 14.46 8.18
CA VAL A 14 14.51 13.08 8.30
C VAL A 14 15.67 12.25 7.81
N THR A 15 16.49 11.84 8.77
CA THR A 15 17.47 10.80 8.56
C THR A 15 16.73 9.58 8.00
N GLU A 16 17.22 9.09 6.87
CA GLU A 16 16.71 7.91 6.16
C GLU A 16 16.58 6.68 7.10
N GLU A 17 17.27 6.68 8.25
CA GLU A 17 17.18 5.68 9.32
C GLU A 17 15.79 5.57 9.99
N LEU A 18 14.98 6.62 10.05
CA LEU A 18 13.63 6.53 10.65
C LEU A 18 12.60 5.87 9.73
N LEU A 19 12.85 5.84 8.42
CA LEU A 19 11.99 5.14 7.45
C LEU A 19 12.30 3.64 7.39
N GLU A 20 13.56 3.25 7.59
CA GLU A 20 13.95 1.84 7.52
C GLU A 20 13.40 1.00 8.69
N HIS A 21 13.18 1.58 9.88
CA HIS A 21 12.78 0.82 11.07
C HIS A 21 11.27 0.63 11.26
N ILE A 22 10.42 1.35 10.54
CA ILE A 22 8.95 1.16 10.58
C ILE A 22 8.50 0.05 9.62
N SER A 23 9.36 -0.31 8.65
CA SER A 23 9.07 -1.27 7.58
C SER A 23 8.89 -2.71 8.08
N GLU A 24 9.63 -3.15 9.10
CA GLU A 24 9.62 -4.55 9.52
C GLU A 24 8.41 -4.96 10.38
N LYS A 25 7.76 -4.01 11.06
CA LYS A 25 6.57 -4.24 11.90
C LYS A 25 5.58 -3.08 11.78
N GLY A 26 5.28 -2.71 10.54
CA GLY A 26 4.33 -1.64 10.25
C GLY A 26 2.99 -1.83 10.97
N ILE A 27 2.31 -0.73 11.25
CA ILE A 27 0.95 -0.76 11.79
C ILE A 27 0.06 -1.51 10.79
N MET A 28 -0.61 -2.57 11.25
CA MET A 28 -1.56 -3.31 10.41
C MET A 28 -2.83 -2.48 10.27
N LEU A 29 -3.01 -1.86 9.10
CA LEU A 29 -4.19 -1.07 8.78
C LEU A 29 -5.28 -1.97 8.21
N LYS A 30 -6.54 -1.65 8.50
CA LYS A 30 -7.66 -2.39 7.89
C LYS A 30 -7.84 -1.93 6.44
N VAL A 31 -7.97 -2.89 5.54
CA VAL A 31 -8.24 -2.60 4.12
C VAL A 31 -9.70 -2.18 3.96
N SER A 32 -9.91 -1.02 3.35
CA SER A 32 -11.23 -0.53 2.93
C SER A 32 -11.64 -1.17 1.60
N SER A 33 -10.78 -1.08 0.58
CA SER A 33 -11.03 -1.70 -0.73
C SER A 33 -9.76 -1.86 -1.56
N ILE A 34 -9.85 -2.63 -2.64
CA ILE A 34 -8.81 -2.74 -3.67
C ILE A 34 -9.43 -2.27 -4.99
N SER A 35 -8.82 -1.28 -5.65
CA SER A 35 -9.42 -0.64 -6.83
C SER A 35 -8.80 -1.09 -8.15
N THR A 36 -7.50 -1.42 -8.17
CA THR A 36 -6.79 -1.80 -9.40
C THR A 36 -5.54 -2.63 -9.12
N HIS A 37 -4.95 -3.19 -10.18
CA HIS A 37 -3.76 -4.02 -10.16
C HIS A 37 -2.83 -3.67 -11.33
N LYS A 38 -1.53 -3.91 -11.17
CA LYS A 38 -0.55 -3.89 -12.27
C LYS A 38 0.57 -4.89 -11.97
N LEU A 39 1.25 -5.35 -13.02
CA LEU A 39 2.50 -6.09 -12.86
C LEU A 39 3.63 -5.08 -12.69
N ASP A 40 4.30 -5.13 -11.53
CA ASP A 40 5.57 -4.46 -11.34
C ASP A 40 6.65 -5.30 -12.05
N LYS A 41 7.20 -4.76 -13.14
CA LYS A 41 8.19 -5.47 -13.96
C LYS A 41 9.55 -5.59 -13.28
N ASP A 42 9.86 -4.67 -12.37
CA ASP A 42 11.14 -4.66 -11.67
C ASP A 42 11.12 -5.70 -10.54
N ALA A 43 10.00 -5.80 -9.83
CA ALA A 43 9.78 -6.83 -8.81
C ALA A 43 9.38 -8.19 -9.41
N GLY A 44 8.87 -8.23 -10.64
CA GLY A 44 8.30 -9.44 -11.25
C GLY A 44 7.02 -9.92 -10.56
N GLU A 45 6.32 -9.03 -9.87
CA GLU A 45 5.19 -9.36 -9.00
C GLU A 45 4.01 -8.42 -9.25
N TYR A 46 2.78 -8.90 -9.09
CA TYR A 46 1.62 -8.03 -9.07
C TYR A 46 1.61 -7.14 -7.83
N VAL A 47 1.31 -5.87 -8.05
CA VAL A 47 0.98 -4.91 -7.00
C VAL A 47 -0.47 -4.47 -7.14
N LEU A 48 -1.12 -4.28 -5.99
CA LEU A 48 -2.53 -3.92 -5.87
C LEU A 48 -2.63 -2.52 -5.25
N LEU A 49 -3.52 -1.68 -5.77
CA LEU A 49 -3.79 -0.38 -5.16
C LEU A 49 -4.81 -0.55 -4.03
N VAL A 50 -4.35 -0.38 -2.80
CA VAL A 50 -5.10 -0.62 -1.58
C VAL A 50 -5.55 0.71 -0.98
N HIS A 51 -6.85 0.81 -0.71
CA HIS A 51 -7.44 1.89 0.07
C HIS A 51 -7.57 1.44 1.51
N TRP A 52 -7.17 2.30 2.43
CA TRP A 52 -7.13 2.00 3.86
C TRP A 52 -8.37 2.57 4.58
N GLU A 53 -8.89 1.83 5.55
CA GLU A 53 -10.05 2.28 6.33
C GLU A 53 -9.68 3.47 7.22
N GLY A 54 -10.47 4.54 7.14
CA GLY A 54 -10.26 5.76 7.90
C GLY A 54 -9.22 6.71 7.31
N LEU A 55 -8.63 6.37 6.17
CA LEU A 55 -7.66 7.20 5.44
C LEU A 55 -8.28 7.77 4.15
N GLU A 56 -7.71 8.87 3.66
CA GLU A 56 -8.14 9.52 2.42
C GLU A 56 -7.63 8.75 1.17
N GLU A 57 -8.26 8.97 0.00
CA GLU A 57 -7.85 8.29 -1.25
C GLU A 57 -6.39 8.57 -1.64
N ILE A 58 -5.86 9.74 -1.27
CA ILE A 58 -4.46 10.10 -1.52
C ILE A 58 -3.47 9.26 -0.70
N GLU A 59 -3.94 8.63 0.37
CA GLU A 59 -3.16 7.74 1.23
C GLU A 59 -3.20 6.28 0.74
N ALA A 60 -3.90 5.99 -0.38
CA ALA A 60 -3.87 4.68 -0.99
C ALA A 60 -2.46 4.29 -1.44
N SER A 61 -2.06 3.04 -1.19
CA SER A 61 -0.71 2.55 -1.49
C SER A 61 -0.70 1.36 -2.44
N TRP A 62 0.38 1.22 -3.20
CA TRP A 62 0.65 0.04 -4.01
C TRP A 62 1.35 -1.02 -3.16
N GLU A 63 0.63 -2.08 -2.85
CA GLU A 63 1.14 -3.17 -2.01
C GLU A 63 1.37 -4.43 -2.84
N ARG A 64 2.44 -5.17 -2.49
CA ARG A 64 2.79 -6.45 -3.13
C ARG A 64 1.72 -7.51 -2.87
N LEU A 65 1.36 -8.27 -3.90
CA LEU A 65 0.37 -9.35 -3.81
C LEU A 65 0.73 -10.35 -2.70
N SER A 66 2.00 -10.77 -2.61
CA SER A 66 2.51 -11.68 -1.59
C SER A 66 2.33 -11.17 -0.17
N LYS A 67 2.57 -9.86 0.06
CA LYS A 67 2.30 -9.21 1.34
C LYS A 67 0.81 -9.25 1.67
N LEU A 68 -0.03 -8.86 0.72
CA LEU A 68 -1.48 -8.82 0.92
C LEU A 68 -2.10 -10.21 1.08
N MET A 69 -1.55 -11.24 0.44
CA MET A 69 -2.01 -12.62 0.62
C MET A 69 -1.68 -13.16 2.01
N ARG A 70 -0.54 -12.78 2.58
CA ARG A 70 -0.19 -13.16 3.95
C ARG A 70 -1.09 -12.48 4.99
N GLU A 71 -1.45 -11.22 4.76
CA GLU A 71 -2.07 -10.36 5.79
C GLU A 71 -3.57 -10.13 5.59
N TYR A 72 -4.07 -10.16 4.34
CA TYR A 72 -5.43 -9.77 3.95
C TYR A 72 -6.05 -10.68 2.87
N SER A 73 -5.72 -11.98 2.88
CA SER A 73 -6.11 -12.97 1.84
C SER A 73 -7.59 -12.92 1.45
N ALA A 74 -8.50 -12.78 2.41
CA ALA A 74 -9.93 -12.74 2.15
C ALA A 74 -10.34 -11.57 1.23
N VAL A 75 -9.75 -10.39 1.44
CA VAL A 75 -10.04 -9.18 0.64
C VAL A 75 -9.44 -9.31 -0.75
N VAL A 76 -8.22 -9.85 -0.86
CA VAL A 76 -7.57 -10.13 -2.14
C VAL A 76 -8.39 -11.11 -2.98
N GLN A 77 -8.83 -12.23 -2.38
CA GLN A 77 -9.67 -13.21 -3.06
C GLN A 77 -11.00 -12.63 -3.54
N ALA A 78 -11.62 -11.77 -2.74
CA ALA A 78 -12.84 -11.08 -3.14
C ALA A 78 -12.59 -10.19 -4.37
N TYR A 79 -11.50 -9.41 -4.36
CA TYR A 79 -11.12 -8.56 -5.48
C TYR A 79 -10.82 -9.36 -6.75
N VAL A 80 -10.02 -10.44 -6.66
CA VAL A 80 -9.65 -11.28 -7.82
C VAL A 80 -10.87 -11.87 -8.51
N LYS A 81 -11.92 -12.24 -7.75
CA LYS A 81 -13.21 -12.70 -8.32
C LYS A 81 -13.94 -11.64 -9.13
N THR A 82 -13.69 -10.35 -8.89
CA THR A 82 -14.29 -9.25 -9.66
C THR A 82 -13.62 -9.01 -11.02
N ILE A 83 -12.42 -9.59 -11.23
CA ILE A 83 -11.65 -9.40 -12.47
C ILE A 83 -12.33 -10.13 -13.64
N LYS A 84 -12.73 -9.34 -14.65
CA LYS A 84 -13.41 -9.85 -15.85
C LYS A 84 -12.50 -10.65 -16.78
N SER A 85 -11.21 -10.28 -16.84
CA SER A 85 -10.24 -10.95 -17.70
C SER A 85 -9.82 -12.27 -17.07
N LYS A 86 -10.30 -13.39 -17.64
CA LYS A 86 -9.94 -14.74 -17.18
C LYS A 86 -8.42 -14.94 -17.15
N LYS A 87 -7.70 -14.50 -18.19
CA LYS A 87 -6.24 -14.61 -18.27
C LYS A 87 -5.53 -13.90 -17.12
N ILE A 88 -5.97 -12.68 -16.78
CA ILE A 88 -5.34 -11.91 -15.69
C ILE A 88 -5.72 -12.50 -14.34
N ARG A 89 -6.97 -12.94 -14.18
CA ARG A 89 -7.42 -13.62 -12.96
C ARG A 89 -6.60 -14.88 -12.69
N GLU A 90 -6.41 -15.73 -13.70
CA GLU A 90 -5.58 -16.94 -13.57
C GLU A 90 -4.12 -16.61 -13.28
N ALA A 91 -3.57 -15.52 -13.84
CA ALA A 91 -2.22 -15.07 -13.53
C ALA A 91 -2.09 -14.62 -12.06
N LEU A 92 -3.04 -13.81 -11.57
CA LEU A 92 -3.07 -13.40 -10.17
C LEU A 92 -3.27 -14.59 -9.23
N GLU A 93 -4.16 -15.53 -9.57
CA GLU A 93 -4.39 -16.76 -8.79
C GLU A 93 -3.17 -17.69 -8.75
N ALA A 94 -2.32 -17.66 -9.77
CA ALA A 94 -1.06 -18.43 -9.80
C ALA A 94 0.04 -17.80 -8.92
N ASP A 95 -0.02 -16.48 -8.72
CA ASP A 95 0.94 -15.69 -7.93
C ASP A 95 0.47 -15.46 -6.47
N MET A 96 -0.66 -16.07 -6.08
CA MET A 96 -1.30 -15.95 -4.76
C MET A 96 -0.78 -16.95 -3.72
#